data_AF-A0A962Q602-F1
#
_entry.id   AF-A0A962Q602-F1
#
_cell.length_a   1.000
_cell.length_b   1.000
_cell.length_c   1.000
_cell.angle_alpha   90.00
_cell.angle_beta   90.00
_cell.angle_gamma   90.00
#
_symmetry.space_group_name_H-M   'P 1'
#
loop_
_entity.id
_entity.type
_entity.pdbx_description
1 polymer ?
#
loop_
_entity_poly.entity_id
_entity_poly.type
_entity_poly.pdbx_seq_one_letter_code
_entity_poly.pdbx_strand_id
1 'polypeptide(L)'
;MYEQQSHHLLNSILDQLKPEIRKRDLRHFYTRLGANFYAIHNLFQQLYGQREDFQAQLLRLVSVMASQYIAREAALKSLDAAREQDHHWFLRQQWVGMALYLDGFAGDLAGLRGKLPYLQELGVNMVHIMPILECPPGASDGGYAVSNFRNINARAGSLEELESLGADLRRRQMLLTLDVVVNHTSDQHEWAQRARAGEKAFQDYYYAFDNRDIPDLFEETLPEIFPETAPGNFTFDEAMNKWVMTVFNRYQWDLNYGNPAVFIEMLDIILFWANKGADIVRLDAVAFLWKKIGTTSQNEREAHLILQLFKDCCQVTAPGVLFIAEAIVAPVEIIKYFGEDAVIAKECEIAYNATFMALLWDALATHNAKLLNQGISSLPDKLDRATWLNYARCHDDIGLGFDDTDIRAVGYEPVAHRRFLIDYYTGAYNDSPARGRP
;
A
#
# COMPACT_ATOMS: atom_id res chain seq x y z
N MET A 1 13.40 -18.92 19.64
CA MET A 1 13.99 -20.27 19.78
C MET A 1 14.59 -20.61 18.43
N TYR A 2 15.92 -20.72 18.32
CA TYR A 2 16.62 -20.91 17.03
C TYR A 2 16.33 -22.32 16.52
N GLU A 3 15.50 -22.46 15.48
CA GLU A 3 15.02 -23.77 15.02
C GLU A 3 15.94 -24.31 13.91
N GLN A 4 16.68 -25.39 14.21
CA GLN A 4 17.70 -25.99 13.32
C GLN A 4 17.16 -26.35 11.91
N GLN A 5 15.87 -26.64 11.78
CA GLN A 5 15.22 -26.98 10.52
C GLN A 5 15.20 -25.80 9.54
N SER A 6 14.89 -24.59 10.03
CA SER A 6 14.88 -23.38 9.20
C SER A 6 16.27 -23.05 8.64
N HIS A 7 17.33 -23.28 9.43
CA HIS A 7 18.71 -23.04 9.00
C HIS A 7 19.16 -24.04 7.93
N HIS A 8 18.81 -25.33 8.08
CA HIS A 8 19.10 -26.33 7.06
C HIS A 8 18.36 -26.03 5.74
N LEU A 9 17.09 -25.64 5.83
CA LEU A 9 16.31 -25.24 4.66
C LEU A 9 16.89 -24.01 3.97
N LEU A 10 17.29 -22.99 4.73
CA LEU A 10 17.98 -21.81 4.18
C LEU A 10 19.23 -22.22 3.41
N ASN A 11 20.11 -23.05 3.98
CA ASN A 11 21.32 -23.48 3.30
C ASN A 11 21.00 -24.25 2.00
N SER A 12 19.99 -25.13 2.02
CA SER A 12 19.51 -25.83 0.81
C SER A 12 19.00 -24.88 -0.28
N ILE A 13 18.27 -23.83 0.11
CA ILE A 13 17.78 -22.79 -0.82
C ILE A 13 18.96 -22.00 -1.40
N LEU A 14 19.90 -21.57 -0.54
CA LEU A 14 21.11 -20.89 -0.97
C LEU A 14 21.95 -21.77 -1.91
N ASP A 15 21.87 -23.09 -1.74
CA ASP A 15 22.45 -24.11 -2.62
C ASP A 15 21.85 -24.22 -4.01
N GLN A 16 20.60 -23.81 -4.16
CA GLN A 16 19.86 -23.87 -5.42
C GLN A 16 19.79 -22.53 -6.16
N LEU A 17 20.31 -21.44 -5.56
CA LEU A 17 20.41 -20.15 -6.23
C LEU A 17 21.24 -20.24 -7.51
N LYS A 18 20.85 -19.45 -8.53
CA LYS A 18 21.57 -19.40 -9.81
C LYS A 18 23.06 -19.05 -9.58
N PRO A 19 24.00 -19.66 -10.32
CA PRO A 19 25.44 -19.41 -10.16
C PRO A 19 25.84 -17.93 -10.27
N GLU A 20 25.09 -17.16 -11.05
CA GLU A 20 25.28 -15.72 -11.24
C GLU A 20 25.06 -14.92 -9.96
N ILE A 21 24.09 -15.31 -9.14
CA ILE A 21 23.79 -14.71 -7.84
C ILE A 21 24.88 -15.07 -6.84
N ARG A 22 25.26 -16.35 -6.80
CA ARG A 22 26.26 -16.90 -5.87
C ARG A 22 27.66 -16.27 -6.00
N LYS A 23 28.01 -15.75 -7.18
CA LYS A 23 29.29 -15.08 -7.46
C LYS A 23 29.36 -13.63 -6.94
N ARG A 24 28.27 -13.05 -6.44
CA ARG A 24 28.22 -11.65 -5.96
C ARG A 24 28.52 -11.54 -4.46
N ASP A 25 28.94 -10.35 -4.01
CA ASP A 25 29.10 -10.08 -2.58
C ASP A 25 27.72 -9.88 -1.91
N LEU A 26 27.26 -10.94 -1.26
CA LEU A 26 25.97 -11.01 -0.59
C LEU A 26 26.11 -11.09 0.94
N ARG A 27 27.25 -10.70 1.53
CA ARG A 27 27.49 -10.86 2.97
C ARG A 27 26.40 -10.20 3.83
N HIS A 28 26.12 -8.92 3.61
CA HIS A 28 25.08 -8.20 4.36
C HIS A 28 23.67 -8.77 4.08
N PHE A 29 23.40 -9.16 2.83
CA PHE A 29 22.15 -9.83 2.46
C PHE A 29 21.97 -11.14 3.23
N TYR A 30 22.99 -12.01 3.27
CA TYR A 30 22.95 -13.27 4.02
C TYR A 30 22.86 -13.05 5.53
N THR A 31 23.51 -12.01 6.07
CA THR A 31 23.36 -11.65 7.48
C THR A 31 21.92 -11.27 7.80
N ARG A 32 21.31 -10.38 7.02
CA ARG A 32 19.92 -9.96 7.22
C ARG A 32 18.95 -11.11 6.96
N LEU A 33 19.15 -11.87 5.89
CA LEU A 33 18.34 -13.04 5.57
C LEU A 33 18.44 -14.07 6.70
N GLY A 34 19.62 -14.41 7.19
CA GLY A 34 19.80 -15.34 8.30
C GLY A 34 19.07 -14.89 9.58
N ALA A 35 19.03 -13.59 9.84
CA ALA A 35 18.32 -13.03 11.00
C ALA A 35 16.78 -13.05 10.84
N ASN A 36 16.26 -12.88 9.62
CA ASN A 36 14.82 -12.73 9.35
C ASN A 36 14.18 -13.98 8.72
N PHE A 37 14.96 -14.96 8.26
CA PHE A 37 14.45 -16.09 7.46
C PHE A 37 13.43 -16.93 8.21
N TYR A 38 13.58 -17.10 9.52
CA TYR A 38 12.59 -17.82 10.32
C TYR A 38 11.21 -17.15 10.28
N ALA A 39 11.15 -15.83 10.44
CA ALA A 39 9.90 -15.07 10.39
C ALA A 39 9.29 -15.12 8.98
N ILE A 40 10.10 -14.84 7.95
CA ILE A 40 9.72 -14.95 6.54
C ILE A 40 9.15 -16.34 6.22
N HIS A 41 9.87 -17.40 6.60
CA HIS A 41 9.46 -18.78 6.35
C HIS A 41 8.13 -19.10 7.05
N ASN A 42 7.97 -18.71 8.32
CA ASN A 42 6.75 -18.98 9.08
C ASN A 42 5.54 -18.26 8.49
N LEU A 43 5.68 -16.97 8.14
CA LEU A 43 4.63 -16.20 7.48
C LEU A 43 4.26 -16.82 6.12
N PHE A 44 5.26 -17.15 5.30
CA PHE A 44 5.05 -17.80 4.01
C PHE A 44 4.39 -19.19 4.15
N GLN A 45 4.73 -19.95 5.20
CA GLN A 45 4.12 -21.24 5.52
C GLN A 45 2.67 -21.09 5.99
N GLN A 46 2.35 -20.07 6.79
CA GLN A 46 0.96 -19.81 7.22
C GLN A 46 0.06 -19.48 6.01
N LEU A 47 0.57 -18.71 5.05
CA LEU A 47 -0.18 -18.32 3.85
C LEU A 47 -0.27 -19.45 2.82
N TYR A 48 0.83 -20.20 2.59
CA TYR A 48 0.98 -21.06 1.42
C TYR A 48 1.42 -22.50 1.71
N GLY A 49 1.57 -22.89 2.98
CA GLY A 49 2.21 -24.14 3.38
C GLY A 49 1.50 -25.43 2.95
N GLN A 50 0.23 -25.35 2.55
CA GLN A 50 -0.54 -26.51 2.05
C GLN A 50 -0.36 -26.75 0.54
N ARG A 51 0.37 -25.89 -0.17
CA ARG A 51 0.54 -26.00 -1.62
C ARG A 51 1.66 -26.95 -2.00
N GLU A 52 1.44 -27.72 -3.07
CA GLU A 52 2.45 -28.64 -3.62
C GLU A 52 3.70 -27.91 -4.14
N ASP A 53 3.54 -26.67 -4.61
CA ASP A 53 4.63 -25.84 -5.15
C ASP A 53 5.34 -24.97 -4.08
N PHE A 54 5.04 -25.17 -2.79
CA PHE A 54 5.56 -24.35 -1.68
C PHE A 54 7.09 -24.15 -1.72
N GLN A 55 7.86 -25.25 -1.85
CA GLN A 55 9.32 -25.18 -1.83
C GLN A 55 9.87 -24.41 -3.05
N ALA A 56 9.27 -24.61 -4.22
CA ALA A 56 9.68 -23.93 -5.45
C ALA A 56 9.41 -22.42 -5.35
N GLN A 57 8.26 -22.03 -4.81
CA GLN A 57 7.90 -20.62 -4.61
C GLN A 57 8.76 -19.96 -3.52
N LEU A 58 9.10 -20.67 -2.45
CA LEU A 58 10.03 -20.15 -1.43
C LEU A 58 11.44 -19.92 -2.01
N LEU A 59 11.94 -20.84 -2.84
CA LEU A 59 13.20 -20.63 -3.57
C LEU A 59 13.12 -19.42 -4.51
N ARG A 60 11.98 -19.25 -5.20
CA ARG A 60 11.72 -18.10 -6.07
C ARG A 60 11.71 -16.80 -5.29
N LEU A 61 11.05 -16.76 -4.13
CA LEU A 61 11.03 -15.62 -3.22
C LEU A 61 12.44 -15.17 -2.84
N VAL A 62 13.27 -16.08 -2.33
CA VAL A 62 14.66 -15.77 -1.96
C VAL A 62 15.49 -15.33 -3.18
N SER A 63 15.24 -15.93 -4.35
CA SER A 63 15.92 -15.56 -5.59
C SER A 63 15.58 -14.13 -6.04
N VAL A 64 14.31 -13.73 -5.93
CA VAL A 64 13.86 -12.34 -6.21
C VAL A 64 14.53 -11.38 -5.25
N MET A 65 14.47 -11.64 -3.94
CA MET A 65 15.11 -10.80 -2.93
C MET A 65 16.62 -10.63 -3.19
N ALA A 66 17.33 -11.72 -3.49
CA ALA A 66 18.75 -11.67 -3.80
C ALA A 66 19.04 -10.87 -5.08
N SER A 67 18.23 -11.04 -6.12
CA SER A 67 18.38 -10.31 -7.39
C SER A 67 18.17 -8.82 -7.19
N GLN A 68 17.14 -8.43 -6.44
CA GLN A 68 16.86 -7.03 -6.12
C GLN A 68 17.91 -6.41 -5.20
N TYR A 69 18.47 -7.16 -4.25
CA TYR A 69 19.62 -6.69 -3.47
C TYR A 69 20.86 -6.46 -4.35
N ILE A 70 21.12 -7.33 -5.33
CA ILE A 70 22.22 -7.16 -6.28
C ILE A 70 22.03 -5.90 -7.11
N ALA A 71 20.80 -5.68 -7.61
CA ALA A 71 20.45 -4.51 -8.42
C ALA A 71 20.50 -3.18 -7.64
N ARG A 72 20.36 -3.23 -6.30
CA ARG A 72 20.39 -2.03 -5.46
C ARG A 72 21.73 -1.30 -5.51
N GLU A 73 21.68 -0.01 -5.84
CA GLU A 73 22.88 0.83 -5.99
C GLU A 73 23.65 1.03 -4.68
N ALA A 74 24.96 1.28 -4.79
CA ALA A 74 25.84 1.48 -3.64
C ALA A 74 25.43 2.67 -2.76
N ALA A 75 24.92 3.76 -3.37
CA ALA A 75 24.43 4.92 -2.64
C ALA A 75 23.20 4.57 -1.78
N LEU A 76 22.27 3.77 -2.32
CA LEU A 76 21.08 3.32 -1.60
C LEU A 76 21.44 2.30 -0.51
N LYS A 77 22.40 1.39 -0.76
CA LYS A 77 22.94 0.50 0.28
C LYS A 77 23.60 1.25 1.43
N SER A 78 24.27 2.36 1.14
CA SER A 78 24.89 3.22 2.16
C SER A 78 23.81 3.96 2.97
N LEU A 79 22.75 4.42 2.31
CA LEU A 79 21.59 5.02 2.96
C LEU A 79 20.86 4.01 3.86
N ASP A 80 20.67 2.78 3.40
CA ASP A 80 20.12 1.70 4.22
C ASP A 80 20.92 1.50 5.50
N ALA A 81 22.25 1.37 5.39
CA ALA A 81 23.12 1.17 6.54
C ALA A 81 23.06 2.34 7.52
N ALA A 82 22.89 3.57 7.04
CA ALA A 82 22.70 4.75 7.89
C ALA A 82 21.35 4.73 8.61
N ARG A 83 20.26 4.35 7.91
CA ARG A 83 18.92 4.24 8.49
C ARG A 83 18.78 3.06 9.45
N GLU A 84 19.50 1.97 9.25
CA GLU A 84 19.57 0.83 10.18
C GLU A 84 20.24 1.20 11.51
N GLN A 85 21.12 2.21 11.53
CA GLN A 85 21.76 2.69 12.77
C GLN A 85 20.83 3.59 13.59
N ASP A 86 19.82 4.21 12.97
CA ASP A 86 18.82 5.05 13.63
C ASP A 86 17.42 4.65 13.18
N HIS A 87 16.82 3.70 13.89
CA HIS A 87 15.46 3.22 13.61
C HIS A 87 14.36 4.27 13.84
N HIS A 88 14.68 5.45 14.39
CA HIS A 88 13.74 6.53 14.65
C HIS A 88 13.89 7.70 13.68
N TRP A 89 14.69 7.54 12.61
CA TRP A 89 15.00 8.62 11.66
C TRP A 89 13.74 9.29 11.08
N PHE A 90 12.67 8.54 10.84
CA PHE A 90 11.41 9.01 10.28
C PHE A 90 10.41 9.54 11.33
N LEU A 91 10.69 9.36 12.62
CA LEU A 91 9.88 9.91 13.72
C LEU A 91 10.28 11.34 14.11
N ARG A 92 11.33 11.88 13.48
CA ARG A 92 11.85 13.21 13.79
C ARG A 92 10.85 14.27 13.37
N GLN A 93 10.67 15.29 14.19
CA GLN A 93 9.72 16.40 13.97
C GLN A 93 10.01 17.26 12.71
N GLN A 94 11.14 17.03 12.05
CA GLN A 94 11.55 17.79 10.88
C GLN A 94 10.73 17.43 9.62
N TRP A 95 10.05 16.28 9.59
CA TRP A 95 9.39 15.80 8.38
C TRP A 95 8.06 16.51 8.14
N VAL A 96 7.97 17.17 6.98
CA VAL A 96 6.77 17.84 6.48
C VAL A 96 6.50 17.33 5.07
N GLY A 97 5.36 16.66 4.93
CA GLY A 97 4.93 16.00 3.70
C GLY A 97 4.07 16.87 2.80
N MET A 98 4.20 16.69 1.48
CA MET A 98 3.24 17.17 0.49
C MET A 98 2.95 16.08 -0.52
N ALA A 99 1.67 15.69 -0.62
CA ALA A 99 1.16 14.83 -1.69
C ALA A 99 0.69 15.69 -2.87
N LEU A 100 1.04 15.30 -4.09
CA LEU A 100 0.73 16.07 -5.29
C LEU A 100 0.57 15.18 -6.53
N TYR A 101 -0.34 15.57 -7.41
CA TYR A 101 -0.34 15.13 -8.79
C TYR A 101 0.60 16.01 -9.61
N LEU A 102 1.37 15.38 -10.51
CA LEU A 102 2.31 16.11 -11.36
C LEU A 102 1.61 17.13 -12.25
N ASP A 103 0.57 16.72 -12.97
CA ASP A 103 -0.18 17.57 -13.90
C ASP A 103 -0.81 18.78 -13.19
N GLY A 104 -1.35 18.60 -11.98
CA GLY A 104 -1.93 19.67 -11.17
C GLY A 104 -0.91 20.64 -10.57
N PHE A 105 0.31 20.18 -10.24
CA PHE A 105 1.31 21.00 -9.53
C PHE A 105 2.42 21.57 -10.41
N ALA A 106 2.96 20.75 -11.31
CA ALA A 106 4.17 21.07 -12.06
C ALA A 106 4.19 20.59 -13.52
N GLY A 107 3.10 20.01 -14.03
CA GLY A 107 3.01 19.39 -15.35
C GLY A 107 3.55 17.97 -15.36
N ASP A 108 4.86 17.81 -15.13
CA ASP A 108 5.58 16.54 -15.26
C ASP A 108 6.75 16.45 -14.25
N LEU A 109 7.53 15.37 -14.31
CA LEU A 109 8.70 15.13 -13.44
C LEU A 109 9.78 16.22 -13.61
N ALA A 110 10.00 16.71 -14.83
CA ALA A 110 10.98 17.77 -15.10
C ALA A 110 10.52 19.10 -14.47
N GLY A 111 9.24 19.42 -14.57
CA GLY A 111 8.61 20.54 -13.91
C GLY A 111 8.72 20.44 -12.38
N LEU A 112 8.41 19.27 -11.80
CA LEU A 112 8.53 19.03 -10.35
C LEU A 112 9.98 19.23 -9.88
N ARG A 113 10.95 18.72 -10.65
CA ARG A 113 12.38 18.94 -10.38
C ARG A 113 12.72 20.44 -10.35
N GLY A 114 12.12 21.23 -11.24
CA GLY A 114 12.23 22.69 -11.23
C GLY A 114 11.59 23.38 -10.01
N LYS A 115 10.63 22.73 -9.34
CA LYS A 115 9.93 23.24 -8.14
C LYS A 115 10.58 22.86 -6.81
N LEU A 116 11.65 22.06 -6.81
CA LEU A 116 12.35 21.69 -5.57
C LEU A 116 12.79 22.90 -4.70
N PRO A 117 13.29 24.02 -5.26
CA PRO A 117 13.61 25.19 -4.44
C PRO A 117 12.40 25.77 -3.71
N TYR A 118 11.23 25.79 -4.35
CA TYR A 118 9.98 26.25 -3.74
C TYR A 118 9.55 25.32 -2.60
N LEU A 119 9.62 23.99 -2.80
CA LEU A 119 9.27 23.02 -1.76
C LEU A 119 10.17 23.17 -0.52
N GLN A 120 11.47 23.40 -0.72
CA GLN A 120 12.39 23.64 0.39
C GLN A 120 12.12 24.96 1.11
N GLU A 121 11.81 26.03 0.38
CA GLU A 121 11.42 27.32 0.98
C GLU A 121 10.15 27.18 1.83
N LEU A 122 9.18 26.39 1.37
CA LEU A 122 7.97 26.06 2.10
C LEU A 122 8.23 25.18 3.35
N GLY A 123 9.41 24.55 3.43
CA GLY A 123 9.77 23.61 4.49
C GLY A 123 9.32 22.17 4.24
N VAL A 124 8.83 21.86 3.03
CA VAL A 124 8.47 20.49 2.63
C VAL A 124 9.73 19.68 2.37
N ASN A 125 9.82 18.50 2.95
CA ASN A 125 10.96 17.58 2.80
C ASN A 125 10.55 16.10 2.71
N MET A 126 9.28 15.80 2.48
CA MET A 126 8.78 14.52 2.00
C MET A 126 7.80 14.79 0.86
N VAL A 127 8.12 14.32 -0.35
CA VAL A 127 7.32 14.55 -1.55
C VAL A 127 6.65 13.25 -1.94
N HIS A 128 5.33 13.19 -1.82
CA HIS A 128 4.51 12.08 -2.30
C HIS A 128 3.96 12.41 -3.68
N ILE A 129 4.49 11.71 -4.68
CA ILE A 129 4.02 11.83 -6.06
C ILE A 129 2.91 10.79 -6.24
N MET A 130 1.69 11.27 -6.49
CA MET A 130 0.52 10.45 -6.81
C MET A 130 0.77 9.57 -8.05
N PRO A 131 -0.04 8.54 -8.35
CA PRO A 131 0.29 7.52 -9.35
C PRO A 131 0.78 8.05 -10.71
N ILE A 132 2.02 7.70 -11.05
CA ILE A 132 2.70 8.08 -12.30
C ILE A 132 2.90 6.91 -13.26
N LEU A 133 2.41 5.72 -12.90
CA LEU A 133 2.64 4.51 -13.70
C LEU A 133 1.75 4.50 -14.93
N GLU A 134 2.20 3.76 -15.95
CA GLU A 134 1.41 3.56 -17.16
C GLU A 134 0.02 2.99 -16.81
N CYS A 135 -1.02 3.62 -17.33
CA CYS A 135 -2.42 3.34 -17.02
C CYS A 135 -3.29 3.61 -18.26
N PRO A 136 -4.53 3.09 -18.34
CA PRO A 136 -5.41 3.34 -19.47
C PRO A 136 -5.71 4.83 -19.67
N PRO A 137 -5.80 5.32 -20.91
CA PRO A 137 -6.28 6.67 -21.17
C PRO A 137 -7.74 6.85 -20.70
N GLY A 138 -7.99 7.88 -19.88
CA GLY A 138 -9.34 8.24 -19.41
C GLY A 138 -9.84 7.41 -18.22
N ALA A 139 -10.01 6.11 -18.39
CA ALA A 139 -10.53 5.20 -17.36
C ALA A 139 -9.38 4.63 -16.50
N SER A 140 -8.74 5.49 -15.71
CA SER A 140 -7.58 5.12 -14.90
C SER A 140 -7.73 5.34 -13.41
N ASP A 141 -8.88 5.87 -12.96
CA ASP A 141 -9.11 6.22 -11.56
C ASP A 141 -7.97 7.09 -11.01
N GLY A 142 -7.68 8.23 -11.65
CA GLY A 142 -6.54 9.07 -11.27
C GLY A 142 -5.15 8.44 -11.44
N GLY A 143 -5.04 7.29 -12.11
CA GLY A 143 -3.80 6.53 -12.28
C GLY A 143 -3.69 5.27 -11.42
N TYR A 144 -4.70 4.96 -10.60
CA TYR A 144 -4.75 3.76 -9.77
C TYR A 144 -5.04 2.46 -10.56
N ALA A 145 -5.61 2.53 -11.78
CA ALA A 145 -5.68 1.38 -12.66
C ALA A 145 -4.37 1.19 -13.46
N VAL A 146 -3.39 0.48 -12.87
CA VAL A 146 -2.04 0.33 -13.45
C VAL A 146 -1.99 -0.73 -14.57
N SER A 147 -1.53 -0.34 -15.76
CA SER A 147 -1.29 -1.24 -16.90
C SER A 147 0.13 -1.77 -16.97
N ASN A 148 1.11 -1.06 -16.39
CA ASN A 148 2.48 -1.54 -16.29
C ASN A 148 3.17 -0.98 -15.04
N PHE A 149 3.51 -1.86 -14.10
CA PHE A 149 4.14 -1.47 -12.83
C PHE A 149 5.59 -0.98 -12.95
N ARG A 150 6.25 -1.15 -14.10
CA ARG A 150 7.66 -0.80 -14.29
C ARG A 150 7.89 0.32 -15.30
N ASN A 151 6.81 0.82 -15.92
CA ASN A 151 6.88 1.92 -16.87
C ASN A 151 6.17 3.17 -16.33
N ILE A 152 6.77 4.33 -16.56
CA ILE A 152 6.17 5.62 -16.20
C ILE A 152 5.25 6.03 -17.34
N ASN A 153 4.08 6.58 -17.00
CA ASN A 153 3.17 7.14 -17.98
C ASN A 153 3.86 8.28 -18.74
N ALA A 154 3.82 8.26 -20.07
CA ALA A 154 4.49 9.27 -20.89
C ALA A 154 4.07 10.72 -20.57
N ARG A 155 2.88 10.94 -19.99
CA ARG A 155 2.43 12.27 -19.51
C ARG A 155 3.19 12.77 -18.28
N ALA A 156 3.73 11.86 -17.48
CA ALA A 156 4.46 12.15 -16.26
C ALA A 156 5.96 12.33 -16.52
N GLY A 157 6.51 11.65 -17.53
CA GLY A 157 7.92 11.72 -17.91
C GLY A 157 8.53 10.34 -18.15
N SER A 158 9.84 10.21 -17.91
CA SER A 158 10.57 8.94 -18.05
C SER A 158 11.16 8.44 -16.73
N LEU A 159 11.57 7.16 -16.72
CA LEU A 159 12.22 6.55 -15.56
C LEU A 159 13.52 7.26 -15.19
N GLU A 160 14.29 7.70 -16.18
CA GLU A 160 15.55 8.45 -15.99
C GLU A 160 15.30 9.82 -15.35
N GLU A 161 14.17 10.46 -15.67
CA GLU A 161 13.76 11.72 -15.04
C GLU A 161 13.38 11.51 -13.57
N LEU A 162 12.68 10.41 -13.25
CA LEU A 162 12.38 10.06 -11.86
C LEU A 162 13.66 9.75 -11.07
N GLU A 163 14.59 8.98 -11.63
CA GLU A 163 15.88 8.68 -11.00
C GLU A 163 16.68 9.96 -10.75
N SER A 164 16.67 10.89 -11.72
CA SER A 164 17.28 12.21 -11.59
C SER A 164 16.63 13.05 -10.49
N LEU A 165 15.30 13.07 -10.44
CA LEU A 165 14.53 13.74 -9.38
C LEU A 165 14.87 13.15 -8.01
N GLY A 166 14.87 11.82 -7.87
CA GLY A 166 15.23 11.13 -6.63
C GLY A 166 16.65 11.44 -6.17
N ALA A 167 17.61 11.52 -7.10
CA ALA A 167 18.98 11.93 -6.77
C ALA A 167 19.05 13.38 -6.27
N ASP A 168 18.28 14.30 -6.86
CA ASP A 168 18.20 15.70 -6.44
C ASP A 168 17.53 15.85 -5.06
N LEU A 169 16.43 15.11 -4.81
CA LEU A 169 15.75 15.04 -3.51
C LEU A 169 16.71 14.55 -2.41
N ARG A 170 17.44 13.46 -2.66
CA ARG A 170 18.43 12.94 -1.70
C ARG A 170 19.53 13.95 -1.36
N ARG A 171 20.05 14.69 -2.35
CA ARG A 171 21.05 15.76 -2.12
C ARG A 171 20.48 16.91 -1.28
N ARG A 172 19.16 17.11 -1.33
CA ARG A 172 18.42 18.11 -0.55
C ARG A 172 17.91 17.58 0.79
N GLN A 173 18.25 16.34 1.16
CA GLN A 173 17.72 15.65 2.36
C GLN A 173 16.20 15.56 2.38
N MET A 174 15.59 15.43 1.19
CA MET A 174 14.16 15.25 1.00
C MET A 174 13.86 13.78 0.68
N LEU A 175 12.70 13.31 1.12
CA LEU A 175 12.22 11.95 0.88
C LEU A 175 11.33 11.88 -0.36
N LEU A 176 11.47 10.80 -1.13
CA LEU A 176 10.57 10.46 -2.22
C LEU A 176 9.58 9.38 -1.78
N THR A 177 8.29 9.68 -1.86
CA THR A 177 7.19 8.73 -1.62
C THR A 177 6.47 8.43 -2.93
N LEU A 178 6.27 7.15 -3.23
CA LEU A 178 5.56 6.69 -4.43
C LEU A 178 4.43 5.71 -4.06
N ASP A 179 3.36 5.72 -4.85
CA ASP A 179 2.31 4.72 -4.80
C ASP A 179 2.73 3.41 -5.48
N VAL A 180 2.40 2.29 -4.84
CA VAL A 180 2.36 0.97 -5.48
C VAL A 180 0.97 0.38 -5.23
N VAL A 181 0.21 0.22 -6.32
CA VAL A 181 -1.12 -0.38 -6.27
C VAL A 181 -0.99 -1.88 -6.11
N VAL A 182 -1.23 -2.36 -4.89
CA VAL A 182 -0.96 -3.76 -4.53
C VAL A 182 -2.19 -4.65 -4.65
N ASN A 183 -3.40 -4.12 -4.54
CA ASN A 183 -4.61 -4.94 -4.55
C ASN A 183 -5.05 -5.37 -5.95
N HIS A 184 -4.84 -4.53 -6.97
CA HIS A 184 -5.46 -4.73 -8.28
C HIS A 184 -4.57 -4.21 -9.40
N THR A 185 -4.88 -4.61 -10.63
CA THR A 185 -4.27 -4.07 -11.85
C THR A 185 -5.35 -3.52 -12.77
N SER A 186 -4.98 -2.74 -13.79
CA SER A 186 -5.89 -2.50 -14.91
C SER A 186 -6.19 -3.81 -15.65
N ASP A 187 -7.40 -3.96 -16.17
CA ASP A 187 -7.74 -5.00 -17.14
C ASP A 187 -6.87 -4.95 -18.43
N GLN A 188 -6.14 -3.87 -18.67
CA GLN A 188 -5.14 -3.72 -19.74
C GLN A 188 -3.72 -4.15 -19.33
N HIS A 189 -3.50 -4.55 -18.07
CA HIS A 189 -2.22 -5.05 -17.61
C HIS A 189 -1.83 -6.34 -18.35
N GLU A 190 -0.52 -6.55 -18.58
CA GLU A 190 0.00 -7.74 -19.28
C GLU A 190 -0.59 -9.04 -18.71
N TRP A 191 -0.66 -9.14 -17.38
CA TRP A 191 -1.24 -10.30 -16.69
C TRP A 191 -2.72 -10.50 -17.03
N ALA A 192 -3.53 -9.43 -17.10
CA ALA A 192 -4.94 -9.54 -17.47
C ALA A 192 -5.10 -9.93 -18.95
N GLN A 193 -4.27 -9.38 -19.84
CA GLN A 193 -4.25 -9.74 -21.26
C GLN A 193 -3.87 -11.21 -21.47
N ARG A 194 -2.89 -11.72 -20.72
CA ARG A 194 -2.49 -13.14 -20.76
C ARG A 194 -3.56 -14.06 -20.16
N ALA A 195 -4.25 -13.62 -19.11
CA ALA A 195 -5.41 -14.31 -18.57
C ALA A 195 -6.54 -14.44 -19.63
N ARG A 196 -6.84 -13.34 -20.34
CA ARG A 196 -7.78 -13.31 -21.48
C ARG A 196 -7.33 -14.21 -22.63
N ALA A 197 -6.03 -14.32 -22.88
CA ALA A 197 -5.46 -15.23 -23.88
C ALA A 197 -5.53 -16.72 -23.49
N GLY A 198 -6.06 -17.05 -22.30
CA GLY A 198 -6.25 -18.42 -21.84
C GLY A 198 -5.06 -19.01 -21.08
N GLU A 199 -4.05 -18.21 -20.74
CA GLU A 199 -2.93 -18.68 -19.93
C GLU A 199 -3.37 -18.91 -18.48
N LYS A 200 -3.57 -20.18 -18.10
CA LYS A 200 -4.12 -20.55 -16.80
C LYS A 200 -3.36 -19.96 -15.61
N ALA A 201 -2.03 -19.90 -15.68
CA ALA A 201 -1.20 -19.31 -14.63
C ALA A 201 -1.56 -17.83 -14.34
N PHE A 202 -1.94 -17.07 -15.37
CA PHE A 202 -2.36 -15.66 -15.24
C PHE A 202 -3.84 -15.51 -14.93
N GLN A 203 -4.69 -16.45 -15.34
CA GLN A 203 -6.07 -16.48 -14.81
C GLN A 203 -6.08 -16.66 -13.29
N ASP A 204 -5.17 -17.49 -12.77
CA ASP A 204 -4.98 -17.70 -11.33
C ASP A 204 -4.31 -16.52 -10.60
N TYR A 205 -3.92 -15.45 -11.32
CA TYR A 205 -3.50 -14.19 -10.69
C TYR A 205 -4.70 -13.34 -10.25
N TYR A 206 -5.90 -13.66 -10.71
CA TYR A 206 -7.12 -12.93 -10.39
C TYR A 206 -8.16 -13.87 -9.78
N TYR A 207 -9.18 -13.30 -9.16
CA TYR A 207 -10.38 -14.03 -8.75
C TYR A 207 -11.33 -14.16 -9.96
N ALA A 208 -11.12 -15.19 -10.77
CA ALA A 208 -11.87 -15.45 -12.00
C ALA A 208 -12.72 -16.74 -11.92
N PHE A 209 -14.01 -16.64 -12.22
CA PHE A 209 -15.00 -17.71 -12.04
C PHE A 209 -15.78 -17.99 -13.33
N ASP A 210 -16.11 -19.27 -13.59
CA ASP A 210 -16.85 -19.68 -14.80
C ASP A 210 -18.32 -19.27 -14.77
N ASN A 211 -18.90 -19.11 -13.58
CA ASN A 211 -20.31 -18.77 -13.37
C ASN A 211 -20.47 -17.87 -12.13
N ARG A 212 -21.73 -17.57 -11.76
CA ARG A 212 -22.08 -16.71 -10.63
C ARG A 212 -22.15 -17.44 -9.28
N ASP A 213 -22.01 -18.76 -9.22
CA ASP A 213 -22.23 -19.52 -7.98
C ASP A 213 -21.32 -19.07 -6.83
N ILE A 214 -20.03 -18.84 -7.10
CA ILE A 214 -19.09 -18.32 -6.10
C ILE A 214 -19.16 -16.78 -5.98
N PRO A 215 -19.20 -16.01 -7.09
CA PRO A 215 -19.42 -14.56 -7.00
C PRO A 215 -20.61 -14.16 -6.13
N ASP A 216 -21.76 -14.81 -6.27
CA ASP A 216 -22.97 -14.48 -5.50
C ASP A 216 -22.78 -14.72 -4.00
N LEU A 217 -22.02 -15.75 -3.59
CA LEU A 217 -21.68 -15.99 -2.19
C LEU A 217 -20.77 -14.90 -1.59
N PHE A 218 -19.90 -14.29 -2.40
CA PHE A 218 -19.12 -13.13 -1.95
C PHE A 218 -20.02 -11.90 -1.78
N GLU A 219 -20.87 -11.62 -2.77
CA GLU A 219 -21.77 -10.46 -2.79
C GLU A 219 -22.75 -10.42 -1.61
N GLU A 220 -23.05 -11.55 -0.96
CA GLU A 220 -23.85 -11.57 0.28
C GLU A 220 -23.27 -10.71 1.41
N THR A 221 -21.95 -10.47 1.42
CA THR A 221 -21.24 -9.82 2.53
C THR A 221 -20.27 -8.72 2.12
N LEU A 222 -19.87 -8.63 0.84
CA LEU A 222 -18.99 -7.58 0.35
C LEU A 222 -19.72 -6.22 0.31
N PRO A 223 -19.12 -5.14 0.84
CA PRO A 223 -19.65 -3.80 0.65
C PRO A 223 -19.38 -3.31 -0.78
N GLU A 224 -20.29 -2.52 -1.35
CA GLU A 224 -20.03 -1.79 -2.60
C GLU A 224 -19.24 -0.52 -2.30
N ILE A 225 -18.02 -0.43 -2.84
CA ILE A 225 -17.17 0.76 -2.69
C ILE A 225 -17.64 1.89 -3.61
N PHE A 226 -18.05 1.54 -4.83
CA PHE A 226 -18.48 2.48 -5.85
C PHE A 226 -19.89 2.15 -6.39
N PRO A 227 -20.92 2.18 -5.54
CA PRO A 227 -22.28 1.75 -5.92
C PRO A 227 -22.87 2.55 -7.09
N GLU A 228 -22.49 3.83 -7.23
CA GLU A 228 -23.03 4.70 -8.30
C GLU A 228 -22.32 4.52 -9.65
N THR A 229 -21.01 4.23 -9.65
CA THR A 229 -20.20 4.19 -10.88
C THR A 229 -19.87 2.76 -11.34
N ALA A 230 -19.70 1.83 -10.40
CA ALA A 230 -19.40 0.43 -10.64
C ALA A 230 -20.14 -0.47 -9.62
N PRO A 231 -21.46 -0.68 -9.80
CA PRO A 231 -22.25 -1.51 -8.87
C PRO A 231 -21.81 -2.98 -8.91
N GLY A 232 -21.89 -3.63 -7.74
CA GLY A 232 -21.40 -4.98 -7.46
C GLY A 232 -19.88 -5.06 -7.32
N ASN A 233 -19.40 -6.27 -7.07
CA ASN A 233 -17.97 -6.57 -6.86
C ASN A 233 -17.38 -7.46 -7.96
N PHE A 234 -18.15 -7.78 -9.01
CA PHE A 234 -17.73 -8.67 -10.08
C PHE A 234 -18.21 -8.19 -11.46
N THR A 235 -17.30 -8.24 -12.42
CA THR A 235 -17.55 -7.89 -13.83
C THR A 235 -17.40 -9.12 -14.72
N PHE A 236 -18.33 -9.34 -15.64
CA PHE A 236 -18.17 -10.39 -16.66
C PHE A 236 -17.24 -9.90 -17.77
N ASP A 237 -16.15 -10.63 -18.01
CA ASP A 237 -15.24 -10.38 -19.12
C ASP A 237 -15.58 -11.31 -20.29
N GLU A 238 -16.05 -10.73 -21.40
CA GLU A 238 -16.49 -11.48 -22.58
C GLU A 238 -15.33 -12.23 -23.26
N ALA A 239 -14.13 -11.64 -23.28
CA ALA A 239 -12.96 -12.23 -23.93
C ALA A 239 -12.46 -13.49 -23.21
N MET A 240 -12.46 -13.46 -21.88
CA MET A 240 -12.11 -14.59 -21.03
C MET A 240 -13.29 -15.54 -20.77
N ASN A 241 -14.53 -15.09 -21.03
CA ASN A 241 -15.78 -15.78 -20.72
C ASN A 241 -15.87 -16.20 -19.24
N LYS A 242 -15.56 -15.27 -18.33
CA LYS A 242 -15.51 -15.48 -16.88
C LYS A 242 -15.96 -14.23 -16.13
N TRP A 243 -16.46 -14.42 -14.92
CA TRP A 243 -16.66 -13.35 -13.94
C TRP A 243 -15.36 -13.07 -13.21
N VAL A 244 -14.93 -11.80 -13.19
CA VAL A 244 -13.71 -11.37 -12.50
C VAL A 244 -14.07 -10.44 -11.36
N MET A 245 -13.44 -10.62 -10.21
CA MET A 245 -13.61 -9.70 -9.07
C MET A 245 -13.02 -8.32 -9.40
N THR A 246 -13.82 -7.29 -9.15
CA THR A 246 -13.56 -5.88 -9.41
C THR A 246 -14.20 -5.06 -8.29
N VAL A 247 -13.58 -5.05 -7.11
CA VAL A 247 -14.12 -4.38 -5.90
C VAL A 247 -14.25 -2.86 -6.09
N PHE A 248 -13.41 -2.30 -6.95
CA PHE A 248 -13.40 -0.88 -7.32
C PHE A 248 -14.11 -0.67 -8.67
N ASN A 249 -13.45 -0.04 -9.64
CA ASN A 249 -14.01 0.08 -10.98
C ASN A 249 -13.95 -1.25 -11.75
N ARG A 250 -14.85 -1.41 -12.73
CA ARG A 250 -14.91 -2.60 -13.62
C ARG A 250 -13.62 -2.91 -14.38
N TYR A 251 -12.74 -1.91 -14.54
CA TYR A 251 -11.44 -2.01 -15.20
C TYR A 251 -10.28 -2.22 -14.22
N GLN A 252 -10.55 -2.39 -12.92
CA GLN A 252 -9.59 -2.70 -11.86
C GLN A 252 -9.82 -4.14 -11.39
N TRP A 253 -8.95 -5.07 -11.80
CA TRP A 253 -9.10 -6.49 -11.51
C TRP A 253 -8.32 -6.86 -10.25
N ASP A 254 -9.01 -7.40 -9.25
CA ASP A 254 -8.42 -7.78 -7.96
C ASP A 254 -7.45 -8.95 -8.10
N LEU A 255 -6.24 -8.76 -7.60
CA LEU A 255 -5.18 -9.76 -7.56
C LEU A 255 -5.45 -10.82 -6.47
N ASN A 256 -5.18 -12.07 -6.80
CA ASN A 256 -5.39 -13.21 -5.92
C ASN A 256 -4.13 -13.53 -5.12
N TYR A 257 -4.02 -12.96 -3.93
CA TYR A 257 -2.91 -13.22 -3.01
C TYR A 257 -2.90 -14.63 -2.40
N GLY A 258 -3.95 -15.42 -2.58
CA GLY A 258 -3.92 -16.87 -2.30
C GLY A 258 -2.96 -17.64 -3.21
N ASN A 259 -2.49 -16.99 -4.29
CA ASN A 259 -1.43 -17.48 -5.16
C ASN A 259 -0.07 -16.87 -4.74
N PRO A 260 0.91 -17.67 -4.27
CA PRO A 260 2.22 -17.15 -3.87
C PRO A 260 2.98 -16.47 -5.02
N ALA A 261 2.66 -16.81 -6.28
CA ALA A 261 3.29 -16.15 -7.42
C ALA A 261 2.95 -14.66 -7.48
N VAL A 262 1.71 -14.28 -7.15
CA VAL A 262 1.24 -12.89 -7.08
C VAL A 262 2.00 -12.12 -6.00
N PHE A 263 2.11 -12.68 -4.80
CA PHE A 263 2.89 -12.07 -3.71
C PHE A 263 4.34 -11.80 -4.15
N ILE A 264 5.00 -12.79 -4.76
CA ILE A 264 6.39 -12.67 -5.19
C ILE A 264 6.57 -11.62 -6.29
N GLU A 265 5.64 -11.54 -7.26
CA GLU A 265 5.67 -10.49 -8.31
C GLU A 265 5.49 -9.10 -7.71
N MET A 266 4.52 -8.92 -6.80
CA MET A 266 4.28 -7.64 -6.15
C MET A 266 5.43 -7.22 -5.24
N LEU A 267 6.07 -8.17 -4.55
CA LEU A 267 7.30 -7.89 -3.79
C LEU A 267 8.42 -7.42 -4.72
N ASP A 268 8.58 -8.06 -5.88
CA ASP A 268 9.58 -7.64 -6.86
C ASP A 268 9.33 -6.21 -7.36
N ILE A 269 8.06 -5.84 -7.59
CA ILE A 269 7.63 -4.47 -7.96
C ILE A 269 7.94 -3.47 -6.85
N ILE A 270 7.61 -3.77 -5.59
CA ILE A 270 7.92 -2.90 -4.45
C ILE A 270 9.44 -2.68 -4.34
N LEU A 271 10.23 -3.76 -4.44
CA LEU A 271 11.68 -3.70 -4.40
C LEU A 271 12.29 -3.00 -5.62
N PHE A 272 11.61 -3.04 -6.78
CA PHE A 272 12.01 -2.30 -7.97
C PHE A 272 11.94 -0.79 -7.69
N TRP A 273 10.82 -0.29 -7.17
CA TRP A 273 10.68 1.13 -6.85
C TRP A 273 11.59 1.58 -5.70
N ALA A 274 11.82 0.72 -4.72
CA ALA A 274 12.87 0.92 -3.70
C ALA A 274 14.27 1.10 -4.33
N ASN A 275 14.58 0.33 -5.39
CA ASN A 275 15.84 0.45 -6.13
C ASN A 275 15.88 1.66 -7.07
N LYS A 276 14.73 2.20 -7.46
CA LYS A 276 14.61 3.49 -8.16
C LYS A 276 14.66 4.71 -7.22
N GLY A 277 14.86 4.45 -5.93
CA GLY A 277 15.17 5.49 -4.95
C GLY A 277 13.96 6.03 -4.21
N ALA A 278 12.82 5.34 -4.25
CA ALA A 278 11.73 5.60 -3.31
C ALA A 278 12.22 5.36 -1.88
N ASP A 279 12.00 6.33 -1.00
CA ASP A 279 12.28 6.24 0.44
C ASP A 279 11.10 5.60 1.17
N ILE A 280 9.89 5.87 0.67
CA ILE A 280 8.63 5.40 1.24
C ILE A 280 7.75 4.89 0.09
N VAL A 281 7.14 3.73 0.29
CA VAL A 281 6.14 3.19 -0.66
C VAL A 281 4.78 3.20 0.01
N ARG A 282 3.81 3.91 -0.59
CA ARG A 282 2.39 3.81 -0.19
C ARG A 282 1.80 2.57 -0.83
N LEU A 283 1.38 1.64 0.02
CA LEU A 283 0.69 0.42 -0.38
C LEU A 283 -0.80 0.74 -0.42
N ASP A 284 -1.36 0.76 -1.62
CA ASP A 284 -2.75 1.14 -1.87
C ASP A 284 -3.72 -0.03 -1.65
N ALA A 285 -4.90 0.26 -1.08
CA ALA A 285 -5.98 -0.70 -0.86
C ALA A 285 -5.57 -1.95 -0.06
N VAL A 286 -4.70 -1.79 0.95
CA VAL A 286 -4.16 -2.93 1.71
C VAL A 286 -5.20 -3.70 2.51
N ALA A 287 -6.34 -3.08 2.84
CA ALA A 287 -7.43 -3.76 3.52
C ALA A 287 -8.05 -4.88 2.68
N PHE A 288 -7.91 -4.81 1.36
CA PHE A 288 -8.58 -5.69 0.42
C PHE A 288 -7.71 -6.86 -0.06
N LEU A 289 -6.46 -6.99 0.40
CA LEU A 289 -5.50 -7.97 -0.16
C LEU A 289 -5.96 -9.42 -0.09
N TRP A 290 -6.88 -9.78 0.83
CA TRP A 290 -7.35 -11.14 0.99
C TRP A 290 -8.88 -11.23 0.98
N LYS A 291 -9.40 -12.19 0.20
CA LYS A 291 -10.84 -12.39 0.01
C LYS A 291 -11.30 -13.67 0.67
N LYS A 292 -12.38 -13.58 1.45
CA LYS A 292 -12.94 -14.71 2.19
C LYS A 292 -14.46 -14.69 2.16
N ILE A 293 -15.05 -15.78 1.66
CA ILE A 293 -16.51 -15.93 1.56
C ILE A 293 -17.14 -15.82 2.96
N GLY A 294 -18.26 -15.10 3.05
CA GLY A 294 -18.98 -14.87 4.30
C GLY A 294 -18.37 -13.78 5.19
N THR A 295 -17.46 -12.98 4.65
CA THR A 295 -16.85 -11.83 5.33
C THR A 295 -16.87 -10.62 4.41
N THR A 296 -16.66 -9.43 4.98
CA THR A 296 -16.50 -8.20 4.18
C THR A 296 -15.25 -8.19 3.30
N SER A 297 -14.34 -9.18 3.44
CA SER A 297 -13.04 -9.24 2.76
C SER A 297 -12.22 -7.96 2.93
N GLN A 298 -12.35 -7.34 4.10
CA GLN A 298 -11.59 -6.17 4.52
C GLN A 298 -10.90 -6.48 5.85
N ASN A 299 -9.62 -6.10 5.97
CA ASN A 299 -8.82 -6.29 7.19
C ASN A 299 -8.71 -7.77 7.63
N GLU A 300 -8.78 -8.70 6.68
CA GLU A 300 -8.59 -10.12 6.98
C GLU A 300 -7.18 -10.35 7.55
N ARG A 301 -7.05 -11.32 8.45
CA ARG A 301 -5.77 -11.63 9.10
C ARG A 301 -4.67 -11.92 8.07
N GLU A 302 -5.01 -12.60 6.99
CA GLU A 302 -4.08 -12.93 5.91
C GLU A 302 -3.54 -11.69 5.19
N ALA A 303 -4.32 -10.60 5.09
CA ALA A 303 -3.84 -9.32 4.55
C ALA A 303 -2.72 -8.75 5.44
N HIS A 304 -2.89 -8.79 6.76
CA HIS A 304 -1.84 -8.41 7.72
C HIS A 304 -0.60 -9.31 7.60
N LEU A 305 -0.76 -10.63 7.48
CA LEU A 305 0.37 -11.55 7.27
C LEU A 305 1.14 -11.26 5.97
N ILE A 306 0.44 -10.85 4.91
CA ILE A 306 1.06 -10.42 3.64
C ILE A 306 1.89 -9.15 3.85
N LEU A 307 1.37 -8.16 4.58
CA LEU A 307 2.11 -6.93 4.89
C LEU A 307 3.34 -7.20 5.75
N GLN A 308 3.24 -8.06 6.77
CA GLN A 308 4.38 -8.50 7.57
C GLN A 308 5.44 -9.18 6.69
N LEU A 309 5.01 -10.02 5.76
CA LEU A 309 5.92 -10.71 4.87
C LEU A 309 6.59 -9.76 3.88
N PHE A 310 5.86 -8.80 3.29
CA PHE A 310 6.47 -7.72 2.51
C PHE A 310 7.51 -6.98 3.33
N LYS A 311 7.19 -6.68 4.59
CA LYS A 311 8.06 -5.93 5.48
C LYS A 311 9.35 -6.68 5.77
N ASP A 312 9.27 -7.93 6.19
CA ASP A 312 10.44 -8.76 6.49
C ASP A 312 11.32 -8.96 5.25
N CYS A 313 10.72 -9.20 4.08
CA CYS A 313 11.46 -9.30 2.82
C CYS A 313 12.16 -7.98 2.45
N CYS A 314 11.51 -6.84 2.71
CA CYS A 314 12.09 -5.51 2.52
C CYS A 314 13.23 -5.24 3.51
N GLN A 315 13.11 -5.63 4.77
CA GLN A 315 14.18 -5.50 5.76
C GLN A 315 15.45 -6.29 5.39
N VAL A 316 15.31 -7.39 4.67
CA VAL A 316 16.48 -8.11 4.13
C VAL A 316 17.12 -7.36 2.95
N THR A 317 16.30 -6.77 2.07
CA THR A 317 16.73 -6.32 0.74
C THR A 317 17.03 -4.82 0.66
N ALA A 318 16.18 -4.00 1.25
CA ALA A 318 16.21 -2.53 1.23
C ALA A 318 15.70 -1.95 2.59
N PRO A 319 16.39 -2.21 3.71
CA PRO A 319 15.88 -1.90 5.05
C PRO A 319 15.65 -0.42 5.34
N GLY A 320 16.21 0.48 4.52
CA GLY A 320 15.98 1.92 4.62
C GLY A 320 14.64 2.38 4.04
N VAL A 321 13.81 1.48 3.48
CA VAL A 321 12.50 1.81 2.91
C VAL A 321 11.37 1.57 3.93
N LEU A 322 10.44 2.52 3.99
CA LEU A 322 9.25 2.45 4.85
C LEU A 322 7.99 2.19 4.02
N PHE A 323 6.96 1.66 4.68
CA PHE A 323 5.64 1.54 4.07
C PHE A 323 4.63 2.49 4.72
N ILE A 324 3.77 3.07 3.86
CA ILE A 324 2.51 3.68 4.28
C ILE A 324 1.39 2.69 3.99
N ALA A 325 0.65 2.29 5.02
CA ALA A 325 -0.61 1.60 4.84
C ALA A 325 -1.71 2.60 4.51
N GLU A 326 -2.34 2.46 3.35
CA GLU A 326 -3.62 3.10 3.11
C GLU A 326 -4.78 2.20 3.55
N ALA A 327 -5.31 2.52 4.73
CA ALA A 327 -6.50 1.88 5.28
C ALA A 327 -7.42 2.98 5.85
N ILE A 328 -8.49 3.30 5.14
CA ILE A 328 -9.52 4.24 5.60
C ILE A 328 -10.62 3.44 6.29
N VAL A 329 -10.30 2.95 7.48
CA VAL A 329 -11.16 2.07 8.29
C VAL A 329 -11.30 2.64 9.70
N ALA A 330 -12.09 1.98 10.55
CA ALA A 330 -12.23 2.39 11.95
C ALA A 330 -10.85 2.45 12.64
N PRO A 331 -10.60 3.40 13.56
CA PRO A 331 -9.28 3.59 14.17
C PRO A 331 -8.68 2.33 14.83
N VAL A 332 -9.53 1.48 15.42
CA VAL A 332 -9.12 0.18 16.00
C VAL A 332 -8.63 -0.84 14.97
N GLU A 333 -9.01 -0.67 13.70
CA GLU A 333 -8.48 -1.47 12.59
C GLU A 333 -7.20 -0.83 12.04
N ILE A 334 -7.13 0.51 11.93
CA ILE A 334 -5.93 1.19 11.40
C ILE A 334 -4.68 0.86 12.22
N ILE A 335 -4.81 0.78 13.56
CA ILE A 335 -3.66 0.46 14.43
C ILE A 335 -3.04 -0.91 14.13
N LYS A 336 -3.84 -1.87 13.66
CA LYS A 336 -3.37 -3.23 13.33
C LYS A 336 -2.39 -3.22 12.16
N TYR A 337 -2.45 -2.22 11.28
CA TYR A 337 -1.53 -2.05 10.16
C TYR A 337 -0.11 -1.60 10.57
N PHE A 338 0.11 -1.22 11.83
CA PHE A 338 1.46 -1.14 12.38
C PHE A 338 2.02 -2.52 12.74
N GLY A 339 1.15 -3.52 12.91
CA GLY A 339 1.43 -4.87 13.38
C GLY A 339 0.70 -5.18 14.70
N GLU A 340 0.51 -6.46 14.99
CA GLU A 340 -0.10 -6.94 16.24
C GLU A 340 0.94 -7.34 17.31
N ASP A 341 2.23 -7.02 17.09
CA ASP A 341 3.26 -7.22 18.11
C ASP A 341 3.02 -6.26 19.30
N ALA A 342 3.40 -6.68 20.49
CA ALA A 342 3.19 -5.91 21.72
C ALA A 342 4.10 -4.68 21.82
N VAL A 343 5.16 -4.59 21.01
CA VAL A 343 6.22 -3.58 21.23
C VAL A 343 6.65 -2.85 19.95
N ILE A 344 6.90 -3.55 18.83
CA ILE A 344 7.56 -2.98 17.64
C ILE A 344 6.70 -3.17 16.40
N ALA A 345 6.54 -2.12 15.60
CA ALA A 345 5.87 -2.19 14.32
C ALA A 345 6.54 -3.21 13.38
N LYS A 346 5.75 -4.12 12.81
CA LYS A 346 6.20 -5.22 11.93
C LYS A 346 5.47 -5.27 10.59
N GLU A 347 4.57 -4.34 10.33
CA GLU A 347 3.83 -4.24 9.07
C GLU A 347 4.22 -2.96 8.32
N CYS A 348 3.45 -1.89 8.49
CA CYS A 348 3.78 -0.57 7.95
C CYS A 348 4.27 0.32 9.09
N GLU A 349 5.23 1.19 8.83
CA GLU A 349 5.67 2.17 9.83
C GLU A 349 4.78 3.40 9.88
N ILE A 350 4.06 3.67 8.80
CA ILE A 350 3.25 4.87 8.65
C ILE A 350 1.83 4.44 8.29
N ALA A 351 0.84 5.05 8.95
CA ALA A 351 -0.57 4.90 8.58
C ALA A 351 -1.24 6.27 8.55
N TYR A 352 -2.20 6.46 7.65
CA TYR A 352 -3.01 7.68 7.62
C TYR A 352 -3.86 7.79 8.88
N ASN A 353 -3.86 8.98 9.50
CA ASN A 353 -4.74 9.26 10.62
C ASN A 353 -6.08 9.82 10.14
N ALA A 354 -6.86 8.98 9.45
CA ALA A 354 -8.14 9.36 8.86
C ALA A 354 -9.14 9.84 9.93
N THR A 355 -9.11 9.23 11.11
CA THR A 355 -9.92 9.65 12.26
C THR A 355 -9.62 11.08 12.68
N PHE A 356 -8.34 11.43 12.86
CA PHE A 356 -7.97 12.81 13.20
C PHE A 356 -8.40 13.80 12.12
N MET A 357 -8.17 13.48 10.84
CA MET A 357 -8.61 14.32 9.72
C MET A 357 -10.12 14.56 9.74
N ALA A 358 -10.93 13.51 9.88
CA ALA A 358 -12.38 13.63 9.91
C ALA A 358 -12.88 14.42 11.13
N LEU A 359 -12.24 14.25 12.30
CA LEU A 359 -12.57 14.98 13.51
C LEU A 359 -12.19 16.47 13.45
N LEU A 360 -11.15 16.84 12.69
CA LEU A 360 -10.85 18.26 12.42
C LEU A 360 -11.99 18.93 11.66
N TRP A 361 -12.54 18.26 10.65
CA TRP A 361 -13.72 18.75 9.93
C TRP A 361 -14.98 18.73 10.80
N ASP A 362 -15.17 17.73 11.64
CA ASP A 362 -16.26 17.76 12.62
C ASP A 362 -16.21 19.02 13.52
N ALA A 363 -15.05 19.30 14.12
CA ALA A 363 -14.88 20.43 15.03
C ALA A 363 -15.12 21.79 14.32
N LEU A 364 -14.75 21.88 13.05
CA LEU A 364 -14.99 23.06 12.21
C LEU A 364 -16.47 23.26 11.86
N ALA A 365 -17.25 22.20 11.66
CA ALA A 365 -18.68 22.33 11.35
C ALA A 365 -19.52 22.60 12.60
N THR A 366 -19.17 21.96 13.71
CA THR A 366 -19.90 22.06 14.98
C THR A 366 -19.49 23.29 15.81
N HIS A 367 -18.38 23.94 15.44
CA HIS A 367 -17.70 24.97 16.23
C HIS A 367 -17.35 24.46 17.64
N ASN A 368 -17.09 23.16 17.78
CA ASN A 368 -16.95 22.51 19.07
C ASN A 368 -15.96 21.35 19.04
N ALA A 369 -14.93 21.40 19.88
CA ALA A 369 -13.87 20.41 19.93
C ALA A 369 -14.18 19.19 20.83
N LYS A 370 -15.40 19.03 21.36
CA LYS A 370 -15.72 17.91 22.27
C LYS A 370 -15.45 16.54 21.63
N LEU A 371 -15.97 16.32 20.43
CA LEU A 371 -15.80 15.03 19.74
C LEU A 371 -14.35 14.84 19.27
N LEU A 372 -13.69 15.90 18.80
CA LEU A 372 -12.25 15.88 18.49
C LEU A 372 -11.41 15.44 19.69
N ASN A 373 -11.62 16.06 20.86
CA ASN A 373 -10.88 15.72 22.08
C ASN A 373 -11.16 14.29 22.56
N GLN A 374 -12.43 13.86 22.49
CA GLN A 374 -12.83 12.50 22.82
C GLN A 374 -12.16 11.50 21.88
N GLY A 375 -12.32 11.67 20.56
CA GLY A 375 -11.80 10.73 19.58
C GLY A 375 -10.28 10.62 19.57
N ILE A 376 -9.54 11.72 19.76
CA ILE A 376 -8.07 11.66 19.93
C ILE A 376 -7.70 10.87 21.19
N SER A 377 -8.43 11.04 22.29
CA SER A 377 -8.17 10.32 23.54
C SER A 377 -8.52 8.83 23.45
N SER A 378 -9.45 8.46 22.55
CA SER A 378 -9.83 7.08 22.25
C SER A 378 -8.90 6.39 21.25
N LEU A 379 -7.99 7.13 20.57
CA LEU A 379 -7.05 6.50 19.65
C LEU A 379 -6.08 5.60 20.44
N PRO A 380 -5.86 4.36 19.96
CA PRO A 380 -4.90 3.46 20.59
C PRO A 380 -3.48 4.03 20.52
N ASP A 381 -2.69 3.72 21.54
CA ASP A 381 -1.26 4.01 21.52
C ASP A 381 -0.60 3.28 20.35
N LYS A 382 0.19 4.03 19.58
CA LYS A 382 0.97 3.48 18.48
C LYS A 382 2.15 2.67 18.99
N LEU A 383 2.55 1.66 18.22
CA LEU A 383 3.75 0.87 18.50
C LEU A 383 5.04 1.71 18.43
N ASP A 384 6.13 1.21 19.03
CA ASP A 384 7.45 1.79 18.77
C ASP A 384 7.79 1.61 17.29
N ARG A 385 8.51 2.58 16.72
CA ARG A 385 8.83 2.64 15.28
C ARG A 385 7.59 2.68 14.37
N ALA A 386 6.50 3.26 14.85
CA ALA A 386 5.34 3.62 14.05
C ALA A 386 5.00 5.11 14.21
N THR A 387 4.40 5.70 13.18
CA THR A 387 3.86 7.06 13.23
C THR A 387 2.59 7.24 12.41
N TRP A 388 1.74 8.12 12.90
CA TRP A 388 0.62 8.64 12.15
C TRP A 388 1.08 9.63 11.08
N LEU A 389 0.51 9.53 9.88
CA LEU A 389 0.52 10.60 8.89
C LEU A 389 -0.74 11.44 9.10
N ASN A 390 -0.57 12.56 9.80
CA ASN A 390 -1.66 13.51 10.05
C ASN A 390 -1.84 14.42 8.83
N TYR A 391 -3.08 14.59 8.39
CA TYR A 391 -3.41 15.36 7.20
C TYR A 391 -4.75 16.09 7.37
N ALA A 392 -4.98 17.12 6.55
CA ALA A 392 -6.25 17.87 6.53
C ALA A 392 -7.15 17.45 5.37
N ARG A 393 -6.57 17.15 4.20
CA ARG A 393 -7.25 16.66 2.99
C ARG A 393 -6.31 15.76 2.20
N CYS A 394 -6.89 14.92 1.37
CA CYS A 394 -6.19 14.07 0.40
C CYS A 394 -6.88 14.19 -0.97
N HIS A 395 -6.46 13.36 -1.92
CA HIS A 395 -7.05 13.27 -3.25
C HIS A 395 -8.47 12.70 -3.25
N ASP A 396 -8.81 11.88 -2.25
CA ASP A 396 -10.15 11.30 -2.07
C ASP A 396 -11.12 12.23 -1.34
N ASP A 397 -12.35 11.76 -1.21
CA ASP A 397 -13.41 12.33 -0.40
C ASP A 397 -13.10 12.31 1.12
N ILE A 398 -14.05 12.78 1.94
CA ILE A 398 -13.93 12.76 3.40
C ILE A 398 -14.85 11.66 3.94
N GLY A 399 -14.25 10.51 4.27
CA GLY A 399 -14.92 9.47 5.02
C GLY A 399 -15.17 9.90 6.48
N LEU A 400 -16.44 9.96 6.89
CA LEU A 400 -16.82 10.24 8.28
C LEU A 400 -16.80 8.95 9.11
N GLY A 401 -15.63 8.30 9.21
CA GLY A 401 -15.47 6.96 9.80
C GLY A 401 -15.09 6.88 11.29
N PHE A 402 -15.25 7.96 12.07
CA PHE A 402 -14.94 7.97 13.51
C PHE A 402 -16.02 7.26 14.35
N ASP A 403 -15.68 6.71 15.53
CA ASP A 403 -16.48 5.73 16.28
C ASP A 403 -17.83 6.28 16.80
N ASP A 404 -18.93 5.54 16.58
CA ASP A 404 -20.27 5.86 17.09
C ASP A 404 -20.31 5.96 18.64
N THR A 405 -19.46 5.20 19.33
CA THR A 405 -19.32 5.22 20.79
C THR A 405 -18.82 6.58 21.28
N ASP A 406 -17.84 7.16 20.58
CA ASP A 406 -17.31 8.49 20.90
C ASP A 406 -18.35 9.58 20.61
N ILE A 407 -19.12 9.44 19.52
CA ILE A 407 -20.22 10.36 19.19
C ILE A 407 -21.27 10.37 20.31
N ARG A 408 -21.67 9.18 20.78
CA ARG A 408 -22.62 9.05 21.89
C ARG A 408 -22.05 9.59 23.20
N ALA A 409 -20.77 9.38 23.47
CA ALA A 409 -20.10 9.83 24.69
C ALA A 409 -20.13 11.37 24.85
N VAL A 410 -20.09 12.12 23.74
CA VAL A 410 -20.20 13.59 23.76
C VAL A 410 -21.64 14.11 23.64
N GLY A 411 -22.62 13.22 23.61
CA GLY A 411 -24.05 13.55 23.63
C GLY A 411 -24.69 13.78 22.26
N TYR A 412 -24.06 13.33 21.18
CA TYR A 412 -24.63 13.37 19.83
C TYR A 412 -25.26 12.02 19.46
N GLU A 413 -26.25 12.05 18.56
CA GLU A 413 -26.81 10.84 17.96
C GLU A 413 -26.04 10.54 16.66
N PRO A 414 -25.40 9.36 16.50
CA PRO A 414 -24.51 9.07 15.38
C PRO A 414 -25.06 9.34 13.99
N VAL A 415 -26.27 8.88 13.68
CA VAL A 415 -26.83 9.00 12.33
C VAL A 415 -27.14 10.46 11.99
N ALA A 416 -27.81 11.17 12.90
CA ALA A 416 -28.15 12.57 12.75
C ALA A 416 -26.89 13.44 12.69
N HIS A 417 -25.85 13.11 13.45
CA HIS A 417 -24.59 13.85 13.46
C HIS A 417 -23.86 13.74 12.12
N ARG A 418 -23.73 12.53 11.57
CA ARG A 418 -23.14 12.34 10.23
C ARG A 418 -23.97 13.03 9.16
N ARG A 419 -25.31 12.96 9.26
CA ARG A 419 -26.18 13.66 8.32
C ARG A 419 -25.98 15.17 8.38
N PHE A 420 -25.88 15.74 9.58
CA PHE A 420 -25.54 17.15 9.77
C PHE A 420 -24.23 17.51 9.09
N LEU A 421 -23.17 16.72 9.28
CA LEU A 421 -21.87 16.99 8.65
C LEU A 421 -21.94 16.96 7.13
N ILE A 422 -22.64 15.98 6.55
CA ILE A 422 -22.86 15.89 5.10
C ILE A 422 -23.62 17.13 4.62
N ASP A 423 -24.75 17.46 5.25
CA ASP A 423 -25.56 18.63 4.88
C ASP A 423 -24.76 19.93 5.04
N TYR A 424 -23.95 20.06 6.09
CA TYR A 424 -23.09 21.21 6.31
C TYR A 424 -22.06 21.35 5.20
N TYR A 425 -21.28 20.30 4.91
CA TYR A 425 -20.19 20.37 3.94
C TYR A 425 -20.64 20.43 2.48
N THR A 426 -21.81 19.90 2.16
CA THR A 426 -22.45 20.04 0.85
C THR A 426 -23.19 21.37 0.67
N GLY A 427 -23.24 22.21 1.71
CA GLY A 427 -23.93 23.50 1.69
C GLY A 427 -25.47 23.39 1.72
N ALA A 428 -26.01 22.22 2.02
CA ALA A 428 -27.44 21.98 2.21
C ALA A 428 -27.95 22.43 3.59
N TYR A 429 -27.05 22.57 4.58
CA TYR A 429 -27.38 23.13 5.88
C TYR A 429 -27.42 24.66 5.83
N ASN A 430 -28.47 25.24 6.44
CA ASN A 430 -28.65 26.69 6.49
C ASN A 430 -27.43 27.38 7.10
N ASP A 431 -27.01 28.50 6.49
CA ASP A 431 -25.85 29.31 6.90
C ASP A 431 -24.47 28.62 6.79
N SER A 432 -24.38 27.44 6.16
CA SER A 432 -23.08 26.83 5.89
C SER A 432 -22.26 27.63 4.85
N PRO A 433 -21.00 27.98 5.15
CA PRO A 433 -20.09 28.58 4.18
C PRO A 433 -19.47 27.54 3.24
N ALA A 434 -19.66 26.24 3.49
CA ALA A 434 -19.04 25.18 2.71
C ALA A 434 -19.65 25.06 1.30
N ARG A 435 -18.85 24.58 0.35
CA ARG A 435 -19.20 24.42 -1.07
C ARG A 435 -18.75 23.05 -1.60
N GLY A 436 -18.70 22.05 -0.73
CA GLY A 436 -18.38 20.67 -1.10
C GLY A 436 -19.47 20.05 -1.97
N ARG A 437 -19.21 18.83 -2.43
CA ARG A 437 -20.15 18.03 -3.20
C ARG A 437 -20.33 16.66 -2.54
N PRO A 438 -21.51 16.04 -2.65
CA PRO A 438 -21.74 14.69 -2.17
C PRO A 438 -20.92 13.67 -2.95
#